data_AF-A0A0F8DLW9-F1
#
_entry.id   AF-A0A0F8DLW9-F1
#
_cell.length_a   1.000
_cell.length_b   1.000
_cell.length_c   1.000
_cell.angle_alpha   90.00
_cell.angle_beta   90.00
_cell.angle_gamma   90.00
#
_symmetry.space_group_name_H-M   'P 1'
#
loop_
_entity.id
_entity.type
_entity.pdbx_description
1 polymer ?
#
loop_
_entity_poly.entity_id
_entity_poly.type
_entity_poly.pdbx_seq_one_letter_code
_entity_poly.pdbx_strand_id
1 'polypeptide(L)'
;MTRAFYIGRFQPYHFGHHAVITRIAEEVDELVIGIGSAQKSHEATDPFTAGERVLMLYNALEHLPIRHYVLPIEDVRYNSIWVHHVASRTPRFDVVYSNNPLVIQLFREAGFCVKESPLYIRERYSGTEIRRRMIAGEKWEHLVPKPVVEAIKDVDGVTRLRNVSASDNNFSL
;
A
#
# COMPACT_ATOMS: atom_id res chain seq x y z
N MET A 1 2.47 -23.10 -11.62
CA MET A 1 2.25 -21.66 -11.72
C MET A 1 1.74 -21.20 -10.37
N THR A 2 2.53 -20.38 -9.69
CA THR A 2 2.27 -19.89 -8.33
C THR A 2 1.94 -18.41 -8.40
N ARG A 3 0.74 -18.03 -7.94
CA ARG A 3 0.35 -16.62 -7.81
C ARG A 3 0.37 -16.19 -6.35
N ALA A 4 1.12 -15.12 -6.05
CA ALA A 4 1.14 -14.54 -4.71
C ALA A 4 0.09 -13.43 -4.55
N PHE A 5 -0.30 -13.18 -3.30
CA PHE A 5 -1.04 -12.00 -2.88
C PHE A 5 -0.23 -11.20 -1.84
N TYR A 6 -0.12 -9.89 -2.06
CA TYR A 6 0.49 -8.94 -1.13
C TYR A 6 -0.44 -7.73 -0.97
N ILE A 7 -0.68 -7.28 0.26
CA ILE A 7 -1.59 -6.18 0.54
C ILE A 7 -0.94 -5.10 1.40
N GLY A 8 -1.19 -3.85 1.04
CA GLY A 8 -0.75 -2.67 1.78
C GLY A 8 -1.66 -1.48 1.53
N ARG A 9 -1.59 -0.46 2.40
CA ARG A 9 -2.34 0.79 2.18
C ARG A 9 -1.67 1.68 1.14
N PHE A 10 -0.33 1.62 1.05
CA PHE A 10 0.49 2.41 0.13
C PHE A 10 0.23 3.92 0.20
N GLN A 11 0.35 4.50 1.41
CA GLN A 11 0.09 5.92 1.71
C GLN A 11 1.38 6.70 2.08
N PRO A 12 2.29 6.99 1.14
CA PRO A 12 2.32 6.58 -0.28
C PRO A 12 3.04 5.23 -0.49
N TYR A 13 3.14 4.78 -1.75
CA TYR A 13 4.10 3.73 -2.14
C TYR A 13 5.55 4.20 -1.90
N HIS A 14 6.44 3.31 -1.47
CA HIS A 14 7.80 3.69 -1.06
C HIS A 14 8.81 2.55 -1.23
N PHE A 15 10.11 2.82 -1.10
CA PHE A 15 11.15 1.81 -1.37
C PHE A 15 11.06 0.56 -0.49
N GLY A 16 10.56 0.68 0.74
CA GLY A 16 10.25 -0.49 1.57
C GLY A 16 9.25 -1.45 0.92
N HIS A 17 8.17 -0.94 0.33
CA HIS A 17 7.20 -1.77 -0.41
C HIS A 17 7.83 -2.34 -1.69
N HIS A 18 8.61 -1.52 -2.40
CA HIS A 18 9.28 -1.92 -3.63
C HIS A 18 10.23 -3.10 -3.42
N ALA A 19 11.07 -3.05 -2.39
CA ALA A 19 11.98 -4.15 -2.06
C ALA A 19 11.23 -5.44 -1.73
N VAL A 20 10.12 -5.37 -0.99
CA VAL A 20 9.28 -6.53 -0.67
C VAL A 20 8.69 -7.12 -1.95
N ILE A 21 8.09 -6.29 -2.81
CA ILE A 21 7.46 -6.73 -4.06
C ILE A 21 8.48 -7.37 -5.01
N THR A 22 9.64 -6.73 -5.20
CA THR A 22 10.71 -7.27 -6.05
C THR A 22 11.20 -8.61 -5.53
N ARG A 23 11.34 -8.77 -4.21
CA ARG A 23 11.76 -10.04 -3.63
C ARG A 23 10.69 -11.14 -3.77
N ILE A 24 9.41 -10.80 -3.61
CA ILE A 24 8.33 -11.77 -3.87
C ILE A 24 8.37 -12.21 -5.34
N ALA A 25 8.61 -11.28 -6.27
CA ALA A 25 8.67 -11.56 -7.71
C ALA A 25 9.79 -12.51 -8.13
N GLU A 26 10.82 -12.71 -7.29
CA GLU A 26 11.86 -13.72 -7.52
C GLU A 26 11.39 -15.15 -7.19
N GLU A 27 10.28 -15.30 -6.46
CA GLU A 27 9.80 -16.58 -5.91
C GLU A 27 8.50 -17.09 -6.57
N VAL A 28 7.83 -16.27 -7.39
CA VAL A 28 6.49 -16.57 -7.94
C VAL A 28 6.34 -16.14 -9.40
N ASP A 29 5.35 -16.72 -10.09
CA ASP A 29 5.11 -16.44 -11.51
C ASP A 29 4.27 -15.18 -11.72
N GLU A 30 3.32 -14.90 -10.81
CA GLU A 30 2.47 -13.71 -10.86
C GLU A 30 2.21 -13.14 -9.46
N LEU A 31 1.95 -11.83 -9.38
CA LEU A 31 1.71 -11.13 -8.12
C LEU A 31 0.43 -10.29 -8.16
N VAL A 32 -0.50 -10.57 -7.25
CA VAL A 32 -1.64 -9.70 -6.96
C VAL A 32 -1.27 -8.75 -5.83
N ILE A 33 -1.39 -7.45 -6.09
CA ILE A 33 -1.10 -6.38 -5.15
C ILE A 33 -2.42 -5.69 -4.78
N GLY A 34 -2.89 -5.95 -3.57
CA GLY A 34 -4.08 -5.31 -3.02
C GLY A 34 -3.76 -3.94 -2.42
N ILE A 35 -4.39 -2.88 -2.92
CA ILE A 35 -4.37 -1.56 -2.29
C ILE A 35 -5.50 -1.56 -1.25
N GLY A 36 -5.15 -1.85 0.00
CA GLY A 36 -6.07 -1.88 1.14
C GLY A 36 -6.54 -0.49 1.55
N SER A 37 -7.65 -0.44 2.32
CA SER A 37 -8.31 0.81 2.70
C SER A 37 -8.56 1.72 1.48
N ALA A 38 -9.01 1.15 0.37
CA ALA A 38 -9.24 1.88 -0.88
C ALA A 38 -10.23 3.05 -0.73
N GLN A 39 -11.20 2.92 0.18
CA GLN A 39 -12.20 3.94 0.48
C GLN A 39 -11.66 5.14 1.26
N LYS A 40 -10.46 5.04 1.87
CA LYS A 40 -9.86 6.12 2.67
C LYS A 40 -9.02 7.05 1.80
N SER A 41 -9.20 8.35 2.01
CA SER A 41 -8.44 9.43 1.37
C SER A 41 -8.63 10.72 2.17
N HIS A 42 -7.83 11.76 1.93
CA HIS A 42 -7.98 13.07 2.57
C HIS A 42 -7.89 13.05 4.11
N GLU A 43 -7.20 12.06 4.67
CA GLU A 43 -6.88 11.97 6.10
C GLU A 43 -5.37 12.09 6.32
N ALA A 44 -4.92 12.55 7.49
CA ALA A 44 -3.50 12.63 7.81
C ALA A 44 -2.77 11.27 7.71
N THR A 45 -3.48 10.17 7.99
CA THR A 45 -2.95 8.81 7.87
C THR A 45 -3.10 8.20 6.48
N ASP A 46 -4.08 8.67 5.72
CA ASP A 46 -4.50 8.12 4.43
C ASP A 46 -4.82 9.27 3.46
N PRO A 47 -3.82 10.04 3.00
CA PRO A 47 -4.06 11.26 2.22
C PRO A 47 -4.43 11.01 0.75
N PHE A 48 -3.96 9.89 0.18
CA PHE A 48 -4.12 9.58 -1.24
C PHE A 48 -5.31 8.67 -1.49
N THR A 49 -6.05 8.95 -2.57
CA THR A 49 -7.17 8.13 -3.05
C THR A 49 -6.69 6.76 -3.55
N ALA A 50 -7.62 5.82 -3.76
CA ALA A 50 -7.29 4.56 -4.41
C ALA A 50 -6.68 4.77 -5.80
N GLY A 51 -7.26 5.65 -6.63
CA GLY A 51 -6.79 5.91 -7.99
C GLY A 51 -5.37 6.49 -8.04
N GLU A 52 -5.06 7.43 -7.15
CA GLU A 52 -3.70 7.99 -7.03
C GLU A 52 -2.68 6.91 -6.65
N ARG A 53 -3.04 6.04 -5.71
CA ARG A 53 -2.18 4.91 -5.30
C ARG A 53 -2.02 3.87 -6.42
N VAL A 54 -3.09 3.59 -7.18
CA VAL A 54 -3.02 2.74 -8.37
C VAL A 54 -2.00 3.28 -9.36
N LEU A 55 -2.05 4.58 -9.66
CA LEU A 55 -1.09 5.24 -10.57
C LEU A 55 0.35 5.16 -10.04
N MET A 56 0.56 5.43 -8.75
CA MET A 56 1.87 5.31 -8.10
C MET A 56 2.45 3.89 -8.26
N LEU A 57 1.65 2.85 -8.02
CA LEU A 57 2.09 1.47 -8.13
C LEU A 57 2.36 1.05 -9.57
N TYR A 58 1.46 1.36 -10.51
CA TYR A 58 1.65 1.01 -11.92
C TYR A 58 2.94 1.61 -12.48
N ASN A 59 3.19 2.90 -12.24
CA ASN A 59 4.39 3.55 -12.75
C ASN A 59 5.65 3.07 -12.03
N ALA A 60 5.59 2.80 -10.71
CA ALA A 60 6.74 2.33 -9.97
C ALA A 60 7.10 0.85 -10.25
N LEU A 61 6.19 0.08 -10.83
CA LEU A 61 6.35 -1.35 -11.12
C LEU A 61 6.41 -1.67 -12.62
N GLU A 62 6.53 -0.66 -13.48
CA GLU A 62 6.57 -0.79 -14.93
C GLU A 62 7.59 -1.84 -15.41
N HIS A 63 8.73 -1.94 -14.73
CA HIS A 63 9.82 -2.85 -15.08
C HIS A 63 9.88 -4.13 -14.24
N LEU A 64 8.84 -4.44 -13.45
CA LEU A 64 8.78 -5.69 -12.70
C LEU A 64 8.69 -6.87 -13.69
N PRO A 65 9.59 -7.88 -13.64
CA PRO A 65 9.72 -8.90 -14.68
C PRO A 65 8.65 -10.00 -14.62
N ILE A 66 7.57 -9.78 -13.87
CA ILE A 66 6.45 -10.72 -13.72
C ILE A 66 5.13 -10.02 -13.97
N ARG A 67 4.12 -10.80 -14.38
CA ARG A 67 2.76 -10.26 -14.49
C ARG A 67 2.25 -9.91 -13.10
N HIS A 68 1.75 -8.69 -12.96
CA HIS A 68 1.21 -8.20 -11.70
C HIS A 68 -0.14 -7.51 -11.89
N TYR A 69 -0.95 -7.53 -10.85
CA TYR A 69 -2.28 -6.92 -10.81
C TYR A 69 -2.34 -5.96 -9.65
N VAL A 70 -2.72 -4.71 -9.88
CA VAL A 70 -2.88 -3.70 -8.83
C VAL A 70 -4.37 -3.46 -8.66
N LEU A 71 -4.93 -3.87 -7.52
CA LEU A 71 -6.37 -3.90 -7.30
C LEU A 71 -6.75 -3.15 -6.02
N PRO A 72 -7.61 -2.12 -6.10
CA PRO A 72 -8.14 -1.46 -4.91
C PRO A 72 -9.11 -2.38 -4.16
N ILE A 73 -8.91 -2.49 -2.85
CA ILE A 73 -9.72 -3.32 -1.95
C ILE A 73 -10.16 -2.45 -0.77
N GLU A 74 -11.47 -2.30 -0.63
CA GLU A 74 -12.07 -1.56 0.48
C GLU A 74 -12.05 -2.38 1.76
N ASP A 75 -12.01 -1.71 2.91
CA ASP A 75 -12.20 -2.39 4.18
C ASP A 75 -13.66 -2.81 4.34
N VAL A 76 -13.88 -4.00 4.90
CA VAL A 76 -15.21 -4.45 5.32
C VAL A 76 -15.37 -4.31 6.83
N ARG A 77 -16.61 -4.18 7.30
CA ARG A 77 -16.93 -4.04 8.72
C ARG A 77 -16.51 -5.25 9.56
N TYR A 78 -16.52 -6.46 8.99
CA TYR A 78 -16.33 -7.70 9.73
C TYR A 78 -15.11 -8.47 9.21
N ASN A 79 -14.17 -8.76 10.10
CA ASN A 79 -12.96 -9.53 9.77
C ASN A 79 -13.29 -10.94 9.25
N SER A 80 -14.36 -11.55 9.75
CA SER A 80 -14.79 -12.91 9.39
C SER A 80 -15.11 -13.09 7.90
N ILE A 81 -15.47 -12.01 7.19
CA ILE A 81 -15.77 -12.05 5.74
C ILE A 81 -14.64 -11.43 4.90
N TRP A 82 -13.61 -10.87 5.53
CA TRP A 82 -12.59 -10.06 4.84
C TRP A 82 -11.79 -10.88 3.81
N VAL A 83 -11.41 -12.12 4.13
CA VAL A 83 -10.68 -12.98 3.17
C VAL A 83 -11.52 -13.30 1.95
N HIS A 84 -12.82 -13.58 2.12
CA HIS A 84 -13.73 -13.83 1.00
C HIS A 84 -14.00 -12.55 0.20
N HIS A 85 -14.06 -11.41 0.88
CA HIS A 85 -14.13 -10.10 0.22
C HIS A 85 -12.91 -9.83 -0.67
N VAL A 86 -11.70 -10.14 -0.19
CA VAL A 86 -10.46 -10.06 -0.98
C VAL A 86 -10.51 -11.03 -2.15
N ALA A 87 -10.73 -12.32 -1.89
CA ALA A 87 -10.67 -13.37 -2.91
C ALA A 87 -11.67 -13.15 -4.06
N SER A 88 -12.85 -12.59 -3.77
CA SER A 88 -13.86 -12.26 -4.80
C SER A 88 -13.51 -11.06 -5.69
N ARG A 89 -12.51 -10.25 -5.33
CA ARG A 89 -12.07 -9.05 -6.06
C ARG A 89 -10.72 -9.23 -6.75
N THR A 90 -10.14 -10.41 -6.67
CA THR A 90 -8.79 -10.68 -7.15
C THR A 90 -8.74 -11.93 -8.01
N PRO A 91 -7.77 -12.03 -8.95
CA PRO A 91 -7.40 -13.32 -9.50
C PRO A 91 -7.09 -14.31 -8.37
N ARG A 92 -7.43 -15.59 -8.57
CA ARG A 92 -7.10 -16.66 -7.61
C ARG A 92 -5.60 -16.66 -7.29
N PHE A 93 -5.23 -16.75 -6.02
CA PHE A 93 -3.83 -16.83 -5.57
C PHE A 93 -3.61 -18.02 -4.63
N ASP A 94 -2.36 -18.48 -4.54
CA ASP A 94 -1.96 -19.70 -3.84
C ASP A 94 -1.26 -19.40 -2.51
N VAL A 95 -0.53 -18.28 -2.44
CA VAL A 95 0.28 -17.89 -1.28
C VAL A 95 0.07 -16.42 -0.93
N VAL A 96 -0.03 -16.11 0.35
CA VAL A 96 -0.16 -14.75 0.87
C VAL A 96 1.14 -14.33 1.54
N TYR A 97 1.64 -13.15 1.22
CA TYR A 97 2.76 -12.53 1.89
C TYR A 97 2.25 -11.41 2.80
N SER A 98 2.53 -11.51 4.11
CA SER A 98 2.15 -10.48 5.08
C SER A 98 3.00 -10.55 6.33
N ASN A 99 3.22 -9.39 6.95
CA ASN A 99 3.80 -9.27 8.28
C ASN A 99 2.82 -8.59 9.27
N ASN A 100 1.53 -8.53 8.92
CA ASN A 100 0.47 -8.03 9.78
C ASN A 100 -0.19 -9.24 10.50
N PRO A 101 -0.14 -9.33 11.84
CA PRO A 101 -0.67 -10.48 12.58
C PRO A 101 -2.14 -10.79 12.30
N LEU A 102 -2.99 -9.77 12.16
CA LEU A 102 -4.41 -9.96 11.84
C LEU A 102 -4.59 -10.56 10.44
N VAL A 103 -3.91 -10.01 9.44
CA VAL A 103 -3.96 -10.53 8.06
C VAL A 103 -3.47 -11.98 8.02
N ILE A 104 -2.37 -12.28 8.71
CA ILE A 104 -1.83 -13.65 8.81
C ILE A 104 -2.87 -14.60 9.42
N GLN A 105 -3.48 -14.20 10.54
CA GLN A 105 -4.47 -15.00 11.24
C GLN A 105 -5.68 -15.32 10.35
N LEU A 106 -6.27 -14.29 9.72
CA LEU A 106 -7.48 -14.44 8.90
C LEU A 106 -7.23 -15.34 7.68
N PHE A 107 -6.10 -15.18 6.98
CA PHE A 107 -5.79 -16.03 5.83
C PHE A 107 -5.47 -17.48 6.22
N ARG A 108 -4.83 -17.70 7.37
CA ARG A 108 -4.60 -19.07 7.88
C ARG A 108 -5.91 -19.76 8.25
N GLU A 109 -6.83 -19.05 8.93
CA GLU A 109 -8.17 -19.57 9.24
C GLU A 109 -8.96 -19.95 7.97
N ALA A 110 -8.76 -19.21 6.88
CA ALA A 110 -9.35 -19.49 5.58
C ALA A 110 -8.59 -20.56 4.76
N GLY A 111 -7.56 -21.20 5.32
CA GLY A 111 -6.83 -22.30 4.68
C GLY A 111 -5.74 -21.89 3.68
N PHE A 112 -5.35 -20.61 3.64
CA PHE A 112 -4.28 -20.16 2.75
C PHE A 112 -2.89 -20.42 3.33
N CYS A 113 -1.93 -20.70 2.44
CA CYS A 113 -0.52 -20.65 2.79
C CYS A 113 -0.10 -19.19 3.01
N VAL A 114 0.42 -18.88 4.19
CA VAL A 114 0.90 -17.53 4.53
C VAL A 114 2.39 -17.56 4.82
N LYS A 115 3.15 -16.76 4.08
CA LYS A 115 4.57 -16.50 4.28
C LYS A 115 4.77 -15.11 4.88
N GLU A 116 5.75 -14.99 5.75
CA GLU A 116 6.23 -13.68 6.17
C GLU A 116 6.96 -13.01 5.00
N SER A 117 6.72 -11.71 4.84
CA SER A 117 7.44 -10.91 3.86
C SER A 117 8.86 -10.61 4.37
N PRO A 118 9.88 -10.57 3.50
CA PRO A 118 11.22 -10.15 3.88
C PRO A 118 11.17 -8.82 4.64
N LEU A 119 11.76 -8.76 5.83
CA LEU A 119 11.82 -7.54 6.63
C LEU A 119 12.83 -6.59 5.98
N TYR A 120 12.35 -5.74 5.08
CA TYR A 120 13.14 -4.61 4.57
C TYR A 120 13.03 -3.44 5.55
N ILE A 121 14.16 -2.78 5.82
CA ILE A 121 14.43 -1.77 6.87
C ILE A 121 13.19 -0.91 7.21
N ARG A 122 12.34 -1.41 8.12
CA ARG A 122 11.10 -0.75 8.56
C ARG A 122 11.38 0.59 9.25
N GLU A 123 12.55 0.70 9.86
CA GLU A 123 13.04 1.89 10.54
C GLU A 123 13.34 3.04 9.57
N ARG A 124 13.64 2.74 8.29
CA ARG A 124 14.04 3.74 7.30
C ARG A 124 12.93 4.08 6.30
N TYR A 125 12.11 3.10 5.93
CA TYR A 125 11.05 3.28 4.92
C TYR A 125 9.68 2.98 5.52
N SER A 126 9.02 4.03 6.00
CA SER A 126 7.66 3.98 6.55
C SER A 126 6.82 5.10 5.98
N GLY A 127 5.60 4.79 5.53
CA GLY A 127 4.63 5.80 5.12
C GLY A 127 4.39 6.87 6.20
N THR A 128 4.43 6.50 7.48
CA THR A 128 4.29 7.46 8.59
C THR A 128 5.42 8.49 8.59
N GLU A 129 6.68 8.06 8.44
CA GLU A 129 7.83 8.97 8.40
C GLU A 129 7.80 9.84 7.14
N ILE A 130 7.43 9.28 5.99
CA ILE A 130 7.30 10.03 4.73
C ILE A 130 6.26 11.14 4.88
N ARG A 131 5.07 10.82 5.39
CA ARG A 131 4.00 11.81 5.62
C ARG A 131 4.42 12.88 6.64
N ARG A 132 5.11 12.49 7.73
CA ARG A 132 5.66 13.44 8.71
C ARG A 132 6.59 14.45 8.04
N ARG A 133 7.53 13.98 7.19
CA ARG A 133 8.45 14.85 6.46
C ARG A 133 7.74 15.81 5.51
N MET A 134 6.75 15.32 4.75
CA MET A 134 5.93 16.16 3.88
C MET A 134 5.25 17.30 4.66
N ILE A 135 4.66 16.99 5.82
CA ILE A 135 4.03 17.97 6.71
C ILE A 135 5.06 18.99 7.20
N ALA A 136 6.20 18.53 7.71
CA ALA A 136 7.28 19.36 8.24
C ALA A 136 8.06 20.16 7.16
N GLY A 137 7.85 19.88 5.87
CA GLY A 137 8.65 20.48 4.79
C GLY A 137 10.08 19.94 4.70
N GLU A 138 10.32 18.75 5.24
CA GLU A 138 11.58 18.04 5.14
C GLU A 138 11.65 17.24 3.82
N LYS A 139 12.87 16.93 3.37
CA LYS A 139 13.11 16.15 2.15
C LYS A 139 12.60 14.71 2.32
N TRP A 140 11.75 14.24 1.42
CA TRP A 140 11.10 12.91 1.48
C TRP A 140 11.22 12.12 0.18
N GLU A 141 11.49 12.79 -0.94
CA GLU A 141 11.47 12.25 -2.30
C GLU A 141 12.45 11.08 -2.48
N HIS A 142 13.54 11.07 -1.71
CA HIS A 142 14.55 10.01 -1.71
C HIS A 142 14.08 8.71 -1.02
N LEU A 143 12.88 8.70 -0.43
CA LEU A 143 12.30 7.54 0.25
C LEU A 143 11.31 6.77 -0.65
N VAL A 144 11.01 7.29 -1.84
CA VAL A 144 10.07 6.71 -2.79
C VAL A 144 10.67 6.64 -4.21
N PRO A 145 10.18 5.73 -5.07
CA PRO A 145 10.56 5.73 -6.48
C PRO A 145 10.22 7.05 -7.18
N LYS A 146 11.02 7.45 -8.17
CA LYS A 146 10.82 8.69 -8.93
C LYS A 146 9.38 8.86 -9.48
N PRO A 147 8.73 7.84 -10.06
CA PRO A 147 7.36 7.98 -10.55
C PRO A 147 6.33 8.28 -9.45
N VAL A 148 6.61 7.91 -8.20
CA VAL A 148 5.77 8.25 -7.06
C VAL A 148 5.92 9.73 -6.68
N VAL A 149 7.14 10.28 -6.78
CA VAL A 149 7.38 11.71 -6.58
C VAL A 149 6.57 12.53 -7.58
N GLU A 150 6.59 12.12 -8.85
CA GLU A 150 5.83 12.75 -9.94
C GLU A 150 4.33 12.67 -9.67
N ALA A 151 3.80 11.47 -9.40
CA ALA A 151 2.37 11.29 -9.09
C ALA A 151 1.90 12.12 -7.88
N ILE A 152 2.73 12.29 -6.84
CA ILE A 152 2.38 13.12 -5.67
C ILE A 152 2.35 14.61 -6.03
N LYS A 153 3.25 15.06 -6.92
CA LYS A 153 3.28 16.46 -7.38
C LYS A 153 2.10 16.78 -8.28
N ASP A 154 1.74 15.87 -9.19
CA ASP A 154 0.66 16.07 -10.16
C ASP A 154 -0.72 16.29 -9.50
N VAL A 155 -0.90 15.82 -8.26
CA VAL A 155 -2.15 15.93 -7.50
C VAL A 155 -2.06 16.89 -6.30
N ASP A 156 -1.00 17.71 -6.24
CA ASP A 156 -0.70 18.62 -5.12
C ASP A 156 -0.74 17.92 -3.74
N GLY A 157 -0.27 16.67 -3.69
CA GLY A 157 -0.45 15.77 -2.56
C GLY A 157 0.17 16.27 -1.25
N VAL A 158 1.30 16.99 -1.31
CA VAL A 158 1.95 17.59 -0.13
C VAL A 158 1.09 18.71 0.45
N THR A 159 0.54 19.58 -0.43
CA THR A 159 -0.35 20.67 -0.03
C THR A 159 -1.62 20.11 0.60
N ARG A 160 -2.25 19.11 -0.04
CA ARG A 160 -3.41 18.41 0.51
C ARG A 160 -3.11 17.84 1.90
N LEU A 161 -2.01 17.09 2.04
CA LEU A 161 -1.64 16.46 3.31
C LEU A 161 -1.44 17.49 4.43
N ARG A 162 -0.79 18.63 4.15
CA ARG A 162 -0.65 19.73 5.12
C ARG A 162 -2.00 20.31 5.54
N ASN A 163 -2.90 20.55 4.58
CA ASN A 163 -4.22 21.12 4.86
C ASN A 163 -5.06 20.19 5.73
N VAL A 164 -5.11 18.88 5.42
CA VAL A 164 -5.89 17.90 6.21
C VAL A 164 -5.23 17.50 7.53
N SER A 165 -3.96 17.88 7.74
CA SER A 165 -3.25 17.67 9.01
C SER A 165 -3.25 18.90 9.90
N ALA A 166 -3.72 20.05 9.42
CA ALA A 166 -3.86 21.23 10.24
C ALA A 166 -4.98 20.99 11.27
N SER A 167 -4.67 21.23 12.54
CA SER A 167 -5.69 21.25 13.59
C SER A 167 -6.59 22.47 13.40
N ASP A 168 -7.90 22.30 13.61
CA ASP A 168 -8.86 23.40 13.71
C ASP A 168 -8.54 24.27 14.94
N ASN A 169 -7.58 25.18 14.80
CA ASN A 169 -7.39 26.30 15.72
C ASN A 169 -8.05 27.53 15.08
N ASN A 170 -9.30 27.80 15.48
CA ASN A 170 -10.28 28.81 14.99
C ASN A 170 -11.08 28.33 13.76
N PHE A 171 -12.39 28.14 13.80
CA PHE A 171 -13.41 29.03 14.36
C PHE A 171 -14.54 28.25 15.07
N SER A 172 -15.01 28.86 16.16
CA SER A 172 -16.35 28.66 16.71
C SER A 172 -17.42 28.73 15.62
N LEU A 173 -18.27 27.70 15.57
CA LEU A 173 -19.67 27.86 15.17
C LEU A 173 -20.49 28.26 16.39
#